data_AF-A0A834FA74-F1
#
_entry.id   AF-A0A834FA74-F1
#
_cell.length_a   1.000
_cell.length_b   1.000
_cell.length_c   1.000
_cell.angle_alpha   90.00
_cell.angle_beta   90.00
_cell.angle_gamma   90.00
#
_symmetry.space_group_name_H-M   'P 1'
#
loop_
_entity.id
_entity.type
_entity.pdbx_description
1 polymer ?
#
loop_
_entity_poly.entity_id
_entity_poly.type
_entity_poly.pdbx_seq_one_letter_code
_entity_poly.pdbx_strand_id
1 'polypeptide(L)'
;MLMGTLQPVFRVPKVKKLPSPTPVRKLPTSVLRDILEEVVLLEGDPAILKLALVCSTFRDHVSSEHFRRRAHFKWLRSVCTWSRFSTLYREQYFVMYSIEVCRECGEMYKHCPRGFVGSGKRGQLRGFYSEDMPPGYCSHYCEQISSY
;
A
#
# COMPACT_ATOMS: atom_id res chain seq x y z
N MET A 1 26.72 -53.48 34.00
CA MET A 1 25.58 -52.94 33.25
C MET A 1 25.33 -51.52 33.73
N LEU A 2 25.69 -50.51 32.92
CA LEU A 2 25.48 -49.09 33.22
C LEU A 2 24.49 -48.56 32.18
N MET A 3 23.26 -48.29 32.62
CA MET A 3 22.23 -47.65 31.79
C MET A 3 22.51 -46.14 31.72
N GLY A 4 23.22 -45.70 30.68
CA GLY A 4 23.41 -44.29 30.39
C GLY A 4 22.23 -43.74 29.60
N THR A 5 21.41 -42.90 30.23
CA THR A 5 20.38 -42.11 29.53
C THR A 5 21.03 -40.97 28.77
N LEU A 6 21.11 -41.07 27.44
CA LEU A 6 21.50 -39.96 26.57
C LEU A 6 20.33 -38.98 26.45
N GLN A 7 20.41 -37.84 27.14
CA GLN A 7 19.56 -36.68 26.86
C GLN A 7 20.17 -35.89 25.68
N PRO A 8 19.40 -35.50 24.66
CA PRO A 8 19.92 -34.67 23.59
C PRO A 8 20.12 -33.24 24.10
N VAL A 9 21.38 -32.85 24.28
CA VAL A 9 21.78 -31.47 24.56
C VAL A 9 21.62 -30.66 23.28
N PHE A 10 20.40 -30.17 23.01
CA PHE A 10 20.20 -29.10 22.03
C PHE A 10 20.77 -27.79 22.60
N ARG A 11 22.08 -27.59 22.47
CA ARG A 11 22.70 -26.28 22.67
C ARG A 11 22.37 -25.41 21.46
N VAL A 12 21.30 -24.63 21.56
CA VAL A 12 21.10 -23.47 20.69
C VAL A 12 22.30 -22.52 20.90
N PRO A 13 23.07 -22.17 19.86
CA PRO A 13 24.15 -21.21 20.00
C PRO A 13 23.58 -19.90 20.54
N LYS A 14 24.14 -19.39 21.64
CA LYS A 14 23.83 -18.03 22.12
C LYS A 14 24.22 -17.07 21.01
N VAL A 15 23.22 -16.55 20.29
CA VAL A 15 23.40 -15.49 19.31
C VAL A 15 24.10 -14.34 20.04
N LYS A 16 25.34 -14.04 19.63
CA LYS A 16 26.05 -12.85 20.08
C LYS A 16 25.14 -11.67 19.76
N LYS A 17 24.78 -10.87 20.78
CA LYS A 17 24.04 -9.62 20.59
C LYS A 17 24.87 -8.72 19.67
N LEU A 18 24.61 -8.78 18.38
CA LEU A 18 25.04 -7.79 17.41
C LEU A 18 24.54 -6.44 17.94
N PRO A 19 25.33 -5.35 17.88
CA PRO A 19 24.82 -4.02 18.24
C PRO A 19 23.48 -3.80 17.55
N SER A 20 22.45 -3.51 18.34
CA SER A 20 21.08 -3.40 17.85
C SER A 20 21.07 -2.45 16.66
N PRO A 21 20.51 -2.83 15.49
CA PRO A 21 20.36 -1.89 14.40
C PRO A 21 19.64 -0.65 14.94
N THR A 22 20.20 0.52 14.66
CA THR A 22 19.71 1.81 15.15
C THR A 22 18.20 1.88 14.95
N PRO A 23 17.41 2.17 15.99
CA PRO A 23 15.99 1.87 15.94
C PRO A 23 15.36 2.92 15.06
N VAL A 24 14.83 2.53 13.91
CA VAL A 24 13.94 3.38 13.10
C VAL A 24 12.82 3.99 13.98
N ARG A 25 12.50 3.34 15.10
CA ARG A 25 11.64 3.82 16.20
C ARG A 25 12.09 5.10 16.90
N LYS A 26 13.35 5.54 16.77
CA LYS A 26 13.87 6.79 17.36
C LYS A 26 13.76 7.99 16.41
N LEU A 27 13.35 7.79 15.16
CA LEU A 27 13.14 8.89 14.24
C LEU A 27 11.92 9.72 14.66
N PRO A 28 11.95 11.05 14.45
CA PRO A 28 10.75 11.86 14.55
C PRO A 28 9.64 11.27 13.66
N THR A 29 8.41 11.28 14.17
CA THR A 29 7.24 10.67 13.49
C THR A 29 6.99 11.24 12.10
N SER A 30 7.36 12.50 11.85
CA SER A 30 7.30 13.14 10.52
C SER A 30 8.29 12.51 9.54
N VAL A 31 9.55 12.40 9.95
CA VAL A 31 10.63 11.79 9.16
C VAL A 31 10.32 10.34 8.83
N LEU A 32 9.83 9.58 9.82
CA LEU A 32 9.40 8.20 9.59
C LEU A 32 8.30 8.12 8.55
N ARG A 33 7.26 8.95 8.66
CA ARG A 33 6.16 8.99 7.67
C ARG A 33 6.67 9.32 6.28
N ASP A 34 7.55 10.29 6.13
CA ASP A 34 8.10 10.66 4.83
C ASP A 34 8.92 9.52 4.21
N ILE A 35 9.74 8.81 5.00
CA ILE A 35 10.46 7.61 4.53
C ILE A 35 9.47 6.54 4.05
N LEU A 36 8.45 6.23 4.84
CA LEU A 36 7.46 5.21 4.49
C LEU A 36 6.68 5.59 3.23
N GLU A 37 6.33 6.86 3.05
CA GLU A 37 5.71 7.37 1.83
C GLU A 37 6.62 7.19 0.61
N GLU A 38 7.93 7.45 0.75
CA GLU A 38 8.89 7.23 -0.33
C GLU A 38 9.01 5.74 -0.70
N VAL A 39 8.99 4.83 0.29
CA VAL A 39 8.96 3.38 0.01
C VAL A 39 7.70 3.01 -0.77
N VAL A 40 6.53 3.50 -0.36
CA VAL A 40 5.27 3.25 -1.08
C VAL A 40 5.30 3.82 -2.50
N LEU A 41 5.89 5.00 -2.71
CA LEU A 41 6.03 5.56 -4.05
C LEU A 41 7.02 4.79 -4.91
N LEU A 42 8.05 4.18 -4.33
CA LEU A 42 9.03 3.38 -5.07
C LEU A 42 8.47 2.02 -5.50
N GLU A 43 7.73 1.37 -4.61
CA GLU A 43 7.30 -0.01 -4.77
C GLU A 43 5.81 -0.16 -5.14
N GLY A 44 5.01 0.87 -4.91
CA GLY A 44 3.57 0.88 -5.06
C GLY A 44 2.80 0.44 -3.82
N ASP A 45 1.47 0.36 -3.96
CA ASP A 45 0.50 0.00 -2.94
C ASP A 45 0.81 -1.32 -2.20
N PRO A 46 1.38 -2.38 -2.82
CA PRO A 46 1.75 -3.58 -2.09
C PRO A 46 2.75 -3.32 -0.94
N ALA A 47 3.52 -2.24 -1.02
CA ALA A 47 4.42 -1.83 0.06
C ALA A 47 3.67 -1.46 1.35
N ILE A 48 2.43 -0.98 1.26
CA ILE A 48 1.61 -0.66 2.44
C ILE A 48 1.45 -1.92 3.31
N LEU A 49 1.11 -3.05 2.70
CA LEU A 49 0.96 -4.32 3.41
C LEU A 49 2.32 -4.81 3.94
N LYS A 50 3.38 -4.74 3.13
CA LYS A 50 4.73 -5.14 3.57
C LYS A 50 5.20 -4.33 4.77
N LEU A 51 5.02 -3.01 4.75
CA LEU A 51 5.38 -2.10 5.83
C LEU A 51 4.54 -2.34 7.09
N ALA A 52 3.24 -2.64 6.94
CA ALA A 52 2.35 -2.95 8.06
C ALA A 52 2.75 -4.22 8.84
N LEU A 53 3.49 -5.13 8.20
CA LEU A 53 4.01 -6.35 8.80
C LEU A 53 5.33 -6.14 9.57
N VAL A 54 6.03 -5.02 9.36
CA VAL A 54 7.32 -4.76 10.00
C VAL A 54 7.17 -4.55 11.51
N CYS A 55 6.26 -3.67 11.93
CA CYS A 55 5.92 -3.47 13.35
C CYS A 55 4.60 -2.70 13.51
N SER A 56 4.06 -2.67 14.73
CA SER A 56 2.82 -1.95 15.06
C SER A 56 2.90 -0.46 14.69
N THR A 57 3.98 0.24 15.03
CA THR A 57 4.15 1.66 14.69
C THR A 57 4.06 1.92 13.18
N PHE A 58 4.63 1.05 12.35
CA PHE A 58 4.53 1.19 10.89
C PHE A 58 3.11 0.93 10.42
N ARG A 59 2.48 -0.14 10.94
CA ARG A 59 1.07 -0.46 10.67
C ARG A 59 0.17 0.71 10.96
N ASP A 60 0.32 1.34 12.12
CA ASP A 60 -0.51 2.48 12.55
C ASP A 60 -0.35 3.66 11.59
N HIS A 61 0.89 3.93 11.15
CA HIS A 61 1.15 4.96 10.14
C HIS A 61 0.52 4.63 8.79
N VAL A 62 0.84 3.48 8.20
CA VAL A 62 0.43 3.14 6.82
C VAL A 62 -1.07 2.80 6.71
N SER A 63 -1.71 2.45 7.82
CA SER A 63 -3.16 2.22 7.88
C SER A 63 -3.95 3.51 8.07
N SER A 64 -3.32 4.60 8.49
CA SER A 64 -4.00 5.88 8.68
C SER A 64 -4.49 6.46 7.34
N GLU A 65 -5.70 7.04 7.35
CA GLU A 65 -6.25 7.72 6.18
C GLU A 65 -5.33 8.86 5.73
N HIS A 66 -4.79 9.63 6.67
CA HIS A 66 -3.87 10.74 6.40
C HIS A 66 -2.64 10.30 5.57
N PHE A 67 -2.01 9.18 5.95
CA PHE A 67 -0.86 8.65 5.23
C PHE A 67 -1.26 8.21 3.82
N ARG A 68 -2.34 7.41 3.69
CA ARG A 68 -2.82 6.90 2.40
C ARG A 68 -3.18 8.04 1.45
N ARG A 69 -3.82 9.09 1.97
CA ARG A 69 -4.15 10.32 1.25
C ARG A 69 -2.89 11.04 0.75
N ARG A 70 -1.89 11.24 1.63
CA ARG A 70 -0.61 11.87 1.24
C ARG A 70 0.09 11.07 0.15
N ALA A 71 0.24 9.76 0.33
CA ALA A 71 0.87 8.88 -0.64
C ALA A 71 0.16 8.90 -2.00
N HIS A 72 -1.17 8.81 -2.01
CA HIS A 72 -1.99 8.88 -3.21
C HIS A 72 -1.80 10.19 -3.99
N PHE A 73 -1.90 11.33 -3.32
CA PHE A 73 -1.74 12.62 -3.99
C PHE A 73 -0.28 12.90 -4.41
N LYS A 74 0.72 12.34 -3.72
CA LYS A 74 2.10 12.35 -4.21
C LYS A 74 2.23 11.52 -5.49
N TRP A 75 1.60 10.35 -5.54
CA TRP A 75 1.55 9.53 -6.74
C TRP A 75 0.84 10.24 -7.90
N LEU A 76 -0.35 10.81 -7.69
CA LEU A 76 -1.08 11.57 -8.72
C LEU A 76 -0.21 12.68 -9.31
N ARG A 77 0.47 13.47 -8.47
CA ARG A 77 1.40 14.52 -8.93
C ARG A 77 2.57 13.98 -9.76
N SER A 78 2.92 12.71 -9.59
CA SER A 78 4.03 12.08 -10.32
C SER A 78 3.65 11.53 -11.68
N VAL A 79 2.37 11.22 -11.93
CA VAL A 79 1.92 10.59 -13.18
C VAL A 79 1.47 11.59 -14.24
N CYS A 80 1.27 12.86 -13.86
CA CYS A 80 0.83 13.88 -14.81
C CYS A 80 1.24 15.30 -14.41
N THR A 81 1.45 16.16 -15.40
CA THR A 81 1.71 17.59 -15.18
C THR A 81 0.39 18.34 -15.02
N TRP A 82 -0.20 18.29 -13.82
CA TRP A 82 -1.55 18.82 -13.54
C TRP A 82 -1.76 20.29 -13.90
N SER A 83 -0.70 21.11 -13.90
CA SER A 83 -0.79 22.53 -14.30
C SER A 83 -1.19 22.73 -15.76
N ARG A 84 -1.11 21.70 -16.62
CA ARG A 84 -1.54 21.76 -18.02
C ARG A 84 -3.05 21.59 -18.22
N PHE A 85 -3.79 21.20 -17.18
CA PHE A 85 -5.23 20.95 -17.27
C PHE A 85 -6.03 22.11 -16.69
N SER A 86 -7.27 22.25 -17.16
CA SER A 86 -8.22 23.22 -16.62
C SER A 86 -8.52 22.95 -15.13
N THR A 87 -8.98 23.97 -14.42
CA THR A 87 -9.42 23.81 -13.02
C THR A 87 -10.53 22.76 -12.90
N LEU A 88 -11.53 22.80 -13.79
CA LEU A 88 -12.61 21.82 -13.83
C LEU A 88 -12.08 20.38 -13.98
N TYR A 89 -11.11 20.16 -14.87
CA TYR A 89 -10.52 18.83 -15.05
C TYR A 89 -9.78 18.36 -13.79
N ARG A 90 -9.04 19.25 -13.13
CA ARG A 90 -8.34 18.91 -11.88
C ARG A 90 -9.33 18.56 -10.77
N GLU A 91 -10.43 19.31 -10.64
CA GLU A 91 -11.47 19.03 -9.64
C GLU A 91 -12.12 17.66 -9.84
N GLN A 92 -12.28 17.23 -11.09
CA GLN A 92 -12.87 15.94 -11.43
C GLN A 92 -11.90 14.76 -11.22
N TYR A 93 -10.63 14.92 -11.63
CA TYR A 93 -9.70 13.80 -11.76
C TYR A 93 -8.57 13.77 -10.72
N PHE A 94 -8.28 14.88 -10.04
CA PHE A 94 -7.32 14.96 -8.93
C PHE A 94 -8.00 14.66 -7.59
N VAL A 95 -8.63 13.50 -7.50
CA VAL A 95 -9.49 13.11 -6.36
C VAL A 95 -8.95 11.88 -5.62
N MET A 96 -9.45 11.67 -4.41
CA MET A 96 -9.14 10.49 -3.62
C MET A 96 -9.96 9.29 -4.12
N TYR A 97 -9.39 8.09 -4.04
CA TYR A 97 -10.14 6.84 -4.25
C TYR A 97 -11.00 6.48 -3.04
N SER A 98 -12.08 5.72 -3.26
CA SER A 98 -12.72 4.90 -2.22
C SER A 98 -12.12 3.50 -2.22
N ILE A 99 -12.22 2.80 -1.09
CA ILE A 99 -11.93 1.36 -1.02
C ILE A 99 -13.27 0.64 -0.94
N GLU A 100 -13.52 -0.24 -1.90
CA GLU A 100 -14.77 -0.97 -2.04
C GLU A 100 -14.50 -2.46 -2.15
N VAL A 101 -15.54 -3.28 -1.93
CA VAL A 101 -15.48 -4.74 -2.06
C VAL A 101 -16.19 -5.12 -3.35
N CYS A 102 -15.52 -5.91 -4.20
CA CYS A 102 -16.09 -6.39 -5.45
C CYS A 102 -17.24 -7.37 -5.16
N ARG A 103 -18.39 -7.16 -5.78
CA ARG A 103 -19.59 -8.01 -5.60
C ARG A 103 -19.41 -9.42 -6.16
N GLU A 104 -18.56 -9.56 -7.17
CA GLU A 104 -18.31 -10.84 -7.83
C GLU A 104 -17.21 -11.64 -7.09
N CYS A 105 -16.00 -11.10 -7.00
CA CYS A 105 -14.86 -11.85 -6.45
C CYS A 105 -14.61 -11.63 -4.95
N GLY A 106 -15.33 -10.71 -4.30
CA GLY A 106 -15.14 -10.39 -2.88
C GLY A 106 -13.85 -9.63 -2.55
N GLU A 107 -13.00 -9.33 -3.54
CA GLU A 107 -11.73 -8.64 -3.33
C GLU A 107 -11.92 -7.14 -3.06
N MET A 108 -11.10 -6.60 -2.16
CA MET A 108 -11.04 -5.16 -1.92
C MET A 108 -10.27 -4.46 -3.05
N TYR A 109 -10.83 -3.38 -3.59
CA TYR A 109 -10.22 -2.62 -4.67
C TYR A 109 -10.34 -1.11 -4.46
N LYS A 110 -9.45 -0.36 -5.12
CA LYS A 110 -9.55 1.10 -5.20
C LYS A 110 -10.59 1.46 -6.26
N HIS A 111 -11.68 2.07 -5.85
CA HIS A 111 -12.66 2.63 -6.76
C HIS A 111 -12.39 4.12 -6.98
N CYS A 112 -12.32 4.51 -8.26
CA CYS A 112 -11.98 5.85 -8.72
C CYS A 112 -12.87 6.15 -9.94
N PRO A 113 -14.16 6.45 -9.76
CA PRO A 113 -15.15 6.46 -10.85
C PRO A 113 -14.81 7.45 -11.97
N ARG A 114 -13.99 8.47 -11.67
CA ARG A 114 -13.42 9.43 -12.63
C ARG A 114 -11.97 9.71 -12.28
N GLY A 115 -11.18 8.67 -12.04
CA GLY A 115 -9.82 8.82 -11.51
C GLY A 115 -8.76 8.15 -12.36
N PHE A 116 -7.51 8.51 -12.09
CA PHE A 116 -6.36 7.79 -12.64
C PHE A 116 -6.19 6.44 -11.93
N VAL A 117 -5.82 5.40 -12.70
CA VAL A 117 -5.58 4.05 -12.19
C VAL A 117 -4.08 3.78 -12.17
N GLY A 118 -3.57 3.31 -11.04
CA GLY A 118 -2.21 2.83 -10.97
C GLY A 118 -1.96 1.98 -9.74
N SER A 119 -0.77 1.42 -9.69
CA SER A 119 -0.27 0.66 -8.55
C SER A 119 0.24 1.56 -7.41
N GLY A 120 0.06 2.89 -7.48
CA GLY A 120 0.68 3.84 -6.55
C GLY A 120 2.18 4.05 -6.75
N LYS A 121 2.82 3.31 -7.67
CA LYS A 121 4.24 3.46 -8.00
C LYS A 121 4.48 4.75 -8.78
N ARG A 122 5.48 5.52 -8.37
CA ARG A 122 5.84 6.83 -8.91
C ARG A 122 6.04 6.77 -10.42
N GLY A 123 5.38 7.68 -11.13
CA GLY A 123 5.44 7.77 -12.59
C GLY A 123 4.79 6.60 -13.34
N GLN A 124 4.24 5.61 -12.65
CA GLN A 124 3.54 4.50 -13.28
C GLN A 124 2.04 4.77 -13.31
N LEU A 125 1.55 5.07 -14.52
CA LEU A 125 0.14 5.11 -14.82
C LEU A 125 -0.26 3.80 -15.53
N ARG A 126 -1.30 3.12 -15.04
CA ARG A 126 -1.85 1.94 -15.73
C ARG A 126 -2.95 2.31 -16.73
N GLY A 127 -3.66 3.39 -16.45
CA GLY A 127 -4.69 3.88 -17.35
C GLY A 127 -5.58 4.91 -16.66
N PHE A 128 -6.63 5.28 -17.36
CA PHE A 128 -7.71 6.10 -16.85
C PHE A 128 -8.88 5.17 -16.53
N TYR A 129 -9.55 5.34 -15.39
CA TYR A 129 -10.92 4.85 -15.32
C TYR A 129 -11.68 5.69 -16.34
N SER A 130 -12.00 5.11 -17.50
CA SER A 130 -13.04 5.69 -18.36
C SER A 130 -14.31 5.85 -17.52
N GLU A 131 -15.21 6.73 -17.95
CA GLU A 131 -16.39 7.18 -17.20
C GLU A 131 -17.40 6.07 -16.82
N ASP A 132 -17.07 4.79 -17.04
CA ASP A 132 -18.00 3.67 -17.10
C ASP A 132 -17.54 2.42 -16.32
N MET A 133 -16.65 2.52 -15.32
CA MET A 133 -16.47 1.38 -14.39
C MET A 133 -17.67 1.35 -13.43
N PRO A 134 -18.58 0.36 -13.53
CA PRO A 134 -19.78 0.37 -12.75
C PRO A 134 -19.45 0.16 -11.26
N PRO A 135 -20.25 0.79 -10.38
CA PRO A 135 -20.04 0.66 -8.95
C PRO A 135 -20.18 -0.79 -8.49
N GLY A 136 -19.27 -1.22 -7.61
CA GLY A 136 -19.28 -2.56 -7.02
C GLY A 136 -18.47 -3.63 -7.74
N TYR A 137 -17.77 -3.32 -8.84
CA TYR A 137 -16.88 -4.27 -9.51
C TYR A 137 -15.45 -3.76 -9.62
N CYS A 138 -14.47 -4.64 -9.40
CA CYS A 138 -13.05 -4.29 -9.49
C CYS A 138 -12.49 -4.27 -10.92
N SER A 139 -13.21 -4.88 -11.87
CA SER A 139 -12.88 -4.90 -13.29
C SER A 139 -14.14 -5.18 -14.13
N HIS A 140 -14.10 -4.84 -15.41
CA HIS A 140 -15.13 -5.22 -16.38
C HIS A 140 -15.34 -6.74 -16.48
N TYR A 141 -14.30 -7.54 -16.21
CA TYR A 141 -14.43 -9.00 -16.19
C TYR A 141 -15.38 -9.45 -15.07
N CYS A 142 -15.21 -8.90 -13.86
CA CYS A 142 -16.09 -9.19 -12.73
C CYS A 142 -17.52 -8.71 -12.95
N GLU A 143 -17.71 -7.57 -13.62
CA GLU A 143 -19.03 -7.09 -14.02
C GLU A 143 -19.72 -8.06 -15.00
N GLN A 144 -18.98 -8.53 -16.02
CA GLN A 144 -19.53 -9.41 -17.04
C GLN A 144 -19.94 -10.77 -16.49
N ILE A 145 -19.19 -11.33 -15.54
CA ILE A 145 -19.54 -12.61 -14.91
C ILE A 145 -20.85 -12.49 -14.12
N SER A 146 -21.01 -11.43 -13.33
CA SER A 146 -22.21 -11.23 -12.52
C SER A 146 -23.49 -11.01 -13.34
N SER A 147 -23.37 -10.81 -14.66
CA SER A 147 -24.49 -10.59 -15.57
C SER A 147 -25.04 -11.88 -16.21
N TYR A 148 -24.46 -13.04 -15.89
CA TYR A 148 -24.93 -14.37 -16.29
C TYR A 148 -25.58 -15.11 -15.11
#